data_AF-A0A0C2G422-F1
#
_entry.id   AF-A0A0C2G422-F1
#
_cell.length_a   1.000
_cell.length_b   1.000
_cell.length_c   1.000
_cell.angle_alpha   90.00
_cell.angle_beta   90.00
_cell.angle_gamma   90.00
#
_symmetry.space_group_name_H-M   'P 1'
#
loop_
_entity.id
_entity.type
_entity.pdbx_description
1 polymer ?
#
loop_
_entity_poly.entity_id
_entity_poly.type
_entity_poly.pdbx_seq_one_letter_code
_entity_poly.pdbx_strand_id
1 'polypeptide(L)'
;MDQAVSTSIIAMGRLLDIVTKSQSPRMGLTNLWFSHPRKFSPRFGSCCICSNHHGLILKYGLDMCQRCFREYTMDIGFKKFD
;
A
#
# COMPACT_ATOMS: atom_id res chain seq x y z
N MET A 1 13.23 54.58 11.06
CA MET A 1 13.55 54.62 9.63
C MET A 1 14.84 53.85 9.48
N ASP A 2 14.86 52.58 9.10
CA ASP A 2 13.83 51.85 8.40
C ASP A 2 13.74 50.40 8.85
N GLN A 3 12.49 49.94 8.88
CA GLN A 3 11.96 48.59 8.97
C GLN A 3 12.60 47.56 7.99
N ALA A 4 13.72 47.89 7.34
CA ALA A 4 14.23 47.26 6.13
C ALA A 4 15.17 46.06 6.35
N VAL A 5 15.74 45.87 7.57
CA VAL A 5 16.66 44.73 7.82
C VAL A 5 15.91 43.49 8.30
N SER A 6 14.70 43.65 8.86
CA SER A 6 13.86 42.52 9.27
C SER A 6 13.04 41.93 8.11
N THR A 7 12.83 42.70 7.02
CA THR A 7 12.14 42.24 5.81
C THR A 7 13.03 41.40 4.90
N SER A 8 14.35 41.44 5.07
CA SER A 8 15.31 40.66 4.27
C SER A 8 15.37 39.18 4.70
N ILE A 9 15.18 38.88 5.99
CA ILE A 9 15.19 37.49 6.52
C ILE A 9 13.91 36.74 6.13
N ILE A 10 12.77 37.43 6.03
CA ILE A 10 11.50 36.82 5.59
C ILE A 10 11.50 36.52 4.07
N ALA A 11 12.29 37.26 3.27
CA ALA A 11 12.38 37.06 1.83
C ALA A 11 13.14 35.76 1.43
N MET A 12 14.07 35.30 2.26
CA MET A 12 14.79 34.03 2.02
C MET A 12 13.96 32.80 2.45
N GLY A 13 13.05 32.95 3.44
CA GLY A 13 12.14 31.87 3.84
C GLY A 13 11.12 31.47 2.76
N ARG A 14 10.73 32.40 1.88
CA ARG A 14 9.79 32.12 0.79
C ARG A 14 10.38 31.33 -0.39
N LEU A 15 11.70 31.19 -0.47
CA LEU A 15 12.35 30.38 -1.51
C LEU A 15 12.34 28.87 -1.19
N LEU A 16 12.08 28.47 0.07
CA LEU A 16 11.96 27.06 0.45
C LEU A 16 10.52 26.52 0.38
N ASP A 17 9.49 27.38 0.25
CA ASP A 17 8.10 26.96 0.06
C ASP A 17 7.70 26.73 -1.42
N ILE A 18 8.56 27.13 -2.37
CA ILE A 18 8.29 26.93 -3.81
C ILE A 18 8.62 25.50 -4.26
N VAL A 19 9.54 24.80 -3.59
CA VAL A 19 9.89 23.40 -3.92
C VAL A 19 8.82 22.40 -3.45
N THR A 20 7.94 22.76 -2.51
CA THR A 20 6.86 21.87 -2.02
C THR A 20 5.52 22.07 -2.73
N LYS A 21 5.39 23.07 -3.63
CA LYS A 21 4.16 23.37 -4.36
C LYS A 21 4.17 22.87 -5.81
N SER A 22 4.28 21.56 -5.97
CA SER A 22 3.63 20.85 -7.09
C SER A 22 3.25 19.47 -6.55
N GLN A 23 1.99 19.23 -6.22
CA GLN A 23 1.02 18.69 -7.16
C GLN A 23 -0.40 19.04 -6.66
N SER A 24 -1.09 19.96 -7.32
CA SER A 24 -2.56 19.87 -7.38
C SER A 24 -2.88 18.98 -8.59
N PRO A 25 -3.22 17.69 -8.43
CA PRO A 25 -3.58 16.89 -9.58
C PRO A 25 -4.96 17.35 -10.08
N ARG A 26 -5.12 17.40 -11.41
CA ARG A 26 -6.45 17.52 -12.04
C ARG A 26 -7.37 16.45 -11.44
N MET A 27 -8.39 16.90 -10.71
CA MET A 27 -9.25 16.13 -9.80
C MET A 27 -10.25 15.19 -10.51
N GLY A 28 -9.80 14.43 -11.51
CA GLY A 28 -10.67 13.52 -12.28
C GLY A 28 -10.36 12.04 -12.11
N LEU A 29 -9.10 11.68 -11.84
CA LEU A 29 -8.65 10.28 -11.91
C LEU A 29 -7.70 9.89 -10.77
N THR A 30 -6.79 10.78 -10.38
CA THR A 30 -5.72 10.49 -9.40
C THR A 30 -6.25 10.21 -8.00
N ASN A 31 -7.33 10.87 -7.62
CA ASN A 31 -8.02 10.74 -6.33
C ASN A 31 -9.22 9.77 -6.38
N LEU A 32 -9.50 9.16 -7.55
CA LEU A 32 -10.54 8.14 -7.74
C LEU A 32 -9.96 6.71 -7.84
N TRP A 33 -8.72 6.58 -8.33
CA TRP A 33 -8.04 5.29 -8.47
C TRP A 33 -7.53 4.79 -7.10
N PHE A 34 -7.92 3.56 -6.71
CA PHE A 34 -7.59 2.96 -5.39
C PHE A 34 -7.99 3.79 -4.15
N SER A 35 -8.99 4.67 -4.27
CA SER A 35 -9.44 5.51 -3.15
C SER A 35 -10.03 4.71 -1.98
N HIS A 36 -10.58 3.52 -2.27
CA HIS A 36 -11.20 2.69 -1.25
C HIS A 36 -10.15 1.83 -0.52
N PRO A 37 -10.14 1.81 0.83
CA PRO A 37 -9.16 1.04 1.58
C PRO A 37 -9.35 -0.47 1.36
N ARG A 38 -8.33 -1.13 0.80
CA ARG A 38 -8.36 -2.56 0.45
C ARG A 38 -7.85 -3.49 1.57
N LYS A 39 -7.29 -2.91 2.64
CA LYS A 39 -6.63 -3.62 3.75
C LYS A 39 -7.52 -4.61 4.50
N PHE A 40 -8.82 -4.34 4.55
CA PHE A 40 -9.79 -5.17 5.28
C PHE A 40 -10.83 -5.80 4.35
N SER A 41 -10.57 -5.77 3.04
CA SER A 41 -11.48 -6.35 2.06
C SER A 41 -11.28 -7.87 1.94
N PRO A 42 -12.28 -8.64 1.54
CA PRO A 42 -12.13 -10.07 1.26
C PRO A 42 -11.03 -10.38 0.21
N ARG A 43 -10.70 -9.41 -0.65
CA ARG A 43 -9.62 -9.50 -1.66
C ARG A 43 -8.28 -8.93 -1.17
N PHE A 44 -8.12 -8.67 0.13
CA PHE A 44 -6.87 -8.14 0.66
C PHE A 44 -5.72 -9.14 0.50
N GLY A 45 -6.00 -10.42 0.73
CA GLY A 45 -5.06 -11.50 0.47
C GLY A 45 -5.21 -12.03 -0.95
N SER A 46 -4.10 -12.48 -1.52
CA SER A 46 -4.06 -13.30 -2.73
C SER A 46 -3.11 -14.47 -2.50
N CYS A 47 -3.41 -15.61 -3.11
CA CYS A 47 -2.56 -16.80 -3.01
C CYS A 47 -1.17 -16.50 -3.58
N CYS A 48 -0.11 -16.84 -2.85
CA CYS A 48 1.27 -16.65 -3.28
C CYS A 48 1.66 -17.44 -4.54
N ILE A 49 0.89 -18.47 -4.91
CA ILE A 49 1.16 -19.33 -6.08
C ILE A 49 0.28 -18.97 -7.27
N CYS A 50 -1.05 -18.95 -7.08
CA CYS A 50 -2.00 -18.82 -8.19
C CYS A 50 -2.68 -17.45 -8.29
N SER A 51 -2.34 -16.50 -7.40
CA SER A 51 -2.95 -15.16 -7.33
C SER A 51 -4.48 -15.14 -7.16
N ASN A 52 -5.10 -16.27 -6.82
CA ASN A 52 -6.52 -16.33 -6.51
C ASN A 52 -6.82 -15.67 -5.15
N HIS A 53 -7.97 -15.03 -5.03
CA HIS A 53 -8.45 -14.42 -3.78
C HIS A 53 -9.39 -15.33 -2.98
N HIS A 54 -9.87 -16.41 -3.59
CA HIS A 54 -10.85 -17.31 -2.96
C HIS A 54 -10.18 -18.48 -2.23
N GLY A 55 -10.78 -18.88 -1.10
CA GLY A 55 -10.34 -20.06 -0.35
C GLY A 55 -8.92 -19.95 0.18
N LEU A 56 -8.52 -18.75 0.65
CA LEU A 56 -7.21 -18.53 1.23
C LEU A 56 -7.12 -19.12 2.65
N ILE A 57 -6.03 -19.82 2.92
CA ILE A 57 -5.63 -20.30 4.23
C ILE A 57 -4.63 -19.30 4.78
N LEU A 58 -5.10 -18.45 5.69
CA LEU A 58 -4.28 -17.41 6.35
C LEU A 58 -3.68 -17.89 7.67
N LYS A 59 -4.12 -19.07 8.16
CA LYS A 59 -3.62 -19.64 9.41
C LYS A 59 -2.14 -19.96 9.25
N TYR A 60 -1.36 -19.63 10.27
CA TYR A 60 0.09 -19.83 10.29
C TYR A 60 0.87 -19.03 9.23
N GLY A 61 0.26 -18.02 8.60
CA GLY A 61 0.95 -17.16 7.62
C GLY A 61 1.29 -17.86 6.30
N LEU A 62 0.48 -18.85 5.90
CA LEU A 62 0.73 -19.62 4.68
C LEU A 62 0.39 -18.85 3.39
N ASP A 63 -0.59 -17.93 3.43
CA ASP A 63 -1.06 -17.14 2.29
C ASP A 63 -1.29 -17.94 1.00
N MET A 64 -1.85 -19.15 1.16
CA MET A 64 -2.07 -20.13 0.08
C MET A 64 -3.55 -20.46 -0.10
N CYS A 65 -3.95 -20.76 -1.33
CA CYS A 65 -5.29 -21.22 -1.64
C CYS A 65 -5.49 -22.69 -1.23
N GLN A 66 -6.71 -23.12 -0.89
CA GLN A 66 -7.01 -24.51 -0.52
C GLN A 66 -6.65 -25.56 -1.58
N ARG A 67 -6.70 -25.19 -2.87
CA ARG A 67 -6.30 -26.09 -3.99
C ARG A 67 -4.79 -26.27 -4.00
N CYS A 68 -4.07 -25.14 -4.00
CA CYS A 68 -2.63 -25.02 -3.92
C CYS A 68 -2.06 -25.74 -2.69
N PHE A 69 -2.68 -25.56 -1.53
CA PHE A 69 -2.24 -26.22 -0.30
C PHE A 69 -2.23 -27.74 -0.44
N ARG A 70 -3.24 -28.35 -1.08
CA ARG A 70 -3.30 -29.81 -1.30
C ARG A 70 -2.19 -30.31 -2.21
N GLU A 71 -1.79 -29.53 -3.20
CA GLU A 71 -0.69 -29.86 -4.11
C GLU A 71 0.66 -29.80 -3.39
N TYR A 72 0.90 -28.77 -2.58
CA TYR A 72 2.18 -28.53 -1.89
C TYR A 72 2.24 -29.07 -0.45
N THR A 73 1.21 -29.80 0.02
CA THR A 73 1.11 -30.28 1.41
C THR A 73 2.36 -31.07 1.82
N MET A 74 2.85 -31.95 0.94
CA MET A 74 4.02 -32.79 1.20
C MET A 74 5.32 -31.98 1.26
N ASP A 75 5.49 -31.00 0.38
CA ASP A 75 6.70 -30.16 0.31
C ASP A 75 6.82 -29.22 1.51
N ILE A 76 5.69 -28.75 2.02
CA ILE A 76 5.62 -27.96 3.26
C ILE A 76 5.91 -28.84 4.49
N GLY A 77 5.83 -30.17 4.35
CA GLY A 77 6.10 -31.13 5.42
C GLY A 77 4.88 -31.55 6.24
N PHE A 78 3.66 -31.24 5.78
CA PHE A 78 2.45 -31.75 6.41
C PHE A 78 2.26 -33.23 6.05
N LYS A 79 2.08 -34.07 7.08
CA LYS A 79 1.74 -35.50 6.94
C LYS A 79 0.43 -35.77 7.65
N LYS A 80 -0.45 -36.54 7.01
CA LYS A 80 -1.66 -37.05 7.65
C LYS A 80 -1.24 -38.17 8.60
N PHE A 81 -1.42 -37.93 9.89
CA PHE A 81 -1.42 -38.98 10.90
C PHE A 81 -2.87 -39.17 11.31
N ASP A 82 -3.38 -40.40 11.20
CA ASP A 82 -4.75 -40.75 11.54
C ASP A 82 -5.01 -40.70 13.06
#